data_AF-A0A5E6VUT1-F1
#
_entry.id   AF-A0A5E6VUT1-F1
#
_cell.length_a   1.000
_cell.length_b   1.000
_cell.length_c   1.000
_cell.angle_alpha   90.00
_cell.angle_beta   90.00
_cell.angle_gamma   90.00
#
_symmetry.space_group_name_H-M   'P 1'
#
loop_
_entity.id
_entity.type
_entity.pdbx_description
1 polymer ?
#
loop_
_entity_poly.entity_id
_entity_poly.type
_entity_poly.pdbx_seq_one_letter_code
_entity_poly.pdbx_strand_id
1 'polypeptide(L)'
;MQRSETVAKTILELIIKHDGDGTGVFRSDLYSFAERELPRSLVQGDMAATVDYHLYLLEDAGFVNMVMGETEAEDESEDEDAMDSDYFMLTWAGHDYLDNK
;
A
#
# COMPACT_ATOMS: atom_id res chain seq x y z
N MET A 1 -0.71 14.58 8.06
CA MET A 1 -0.25 13.37 8.77
C MET A 1 1.22 13.46 9.09
N GLN A 2 1.69 12.78 10.14
CA GLN A 2 3.11 12.71 10.48
C GLN A 2 3.75 11.43 9.93
N ARG A 3 4.96 11.56 9.37
CA ARG A 3 5.78 10.42 8.93
C ARG A 3 6.10 9.49 10.09
N SER A 4 5.85 8.20 9.92
CA SER A 4 6.19 7.15 10.87
C SER A 4 6.93 6.00 10.18
N GLU A 5 8.17 5.76 10.59
CA GLU A 5 8.97 4.65 10.07
C GLU A 5 8.36 3.29 10.44
N THR A 6 7.80 3.17 11.65
CA THR A 6 7.11 1.94 12.06
C THR A 6 5.93 1.63 11.16
N VAL A 7 5.10 2.62 10.82
CA VAL A 7 3.94 2.41 9.93
C VAL A 7 4.41 2.06 8.53
N ALA A 8 5.36 2.82 7.98
CA ALA A 8 5.93 2.53 6.66
C ALA A 8 6.50 1.11 6.58
N LYS A 9 7.28 0.69 7.58
CA LYS A 9 7.85 -0.65 7.65
C LYS A 9 6.76 -1.73 7.72
N THR A 10 5.75 -1.55 8.56
CA THR A 10 4.64 -2.50 8.65
C THR A 10 3.89 -2.62 7.33
N ILE A 11 3.67 -1.52 6.60
CA ILE A 11 3.04 -1.57 5.28
C ILE A 11 3.89 -2.39 4.30
N LEU A 12 5.21 -2.20 4.26
CA LEU A 12 6.11 -3.01 3.42
C LEU A 12 6.06 -4.49 3.82
N GLU A 13 6.04 -4.80 5.12
CA GLU A 13 5.91 -6.17 5.64
C GLU A 13 4.58 -6.81 5.24
N LEU A 14 3.48 -6.04 5.24
CA LEU A 14 2.17 -6.50 4.77
C LEU A 14 2.19 -6.82 3.27
N ILE A 15 2.85 -5.99 2.45
CA ILE A 15 2.99 -6.26 1.02
C ILE A 15 3.77 -7.57 0.80
N ILE A 16 4.94 -7.77 1.42
CA ILE A 16 5.70 -9.04 1.31
C ILE A 16 4.85 -10.25 1.73
N LYS A 17 4.15 -10.12 2.86
CA LYS A 17 3.43 -11.24 3.46
C LYS A 17 2.25 -11.70 2.61
N HIS A 18 1.63 -10.79 1.87
CA HIS A 18 0.41 -11.03 1.11
C HIS A 18 0.61 -11.07 -0.41
N ASP A 19 1.80 -10.69 -0.91
CA ASP A 19 2.22 -10.89 -2.30
C ASP A 19 2.63 -12.35 -2.53
N GLY A 20 1.63 -13.22 -2.72
CA GLY A 20 1.83 -14.67 -2.82
C GLY A 20 2.38 -15.16 -4.16
N ASP A 21 2.19 -14.40 -5.24
CA ASP A 21 2.53 -14.76 -6.61
C ASP A 21 3.43 -13.75 -7.33
N GLY A 22 3.85 -12.68 -6.63
CA GLY A 22 4.70 -11.62 -7.18
C GLY A 22 3.92 -10.60 -8.02
N THR A 23 2.58 -10.60 -7.93
CA THR A 23 1.73 -9.63 -8.63
C THR A 23 1.48 -8.37 -7.82
N GLY A 24 1.85 -8.35 -6.53
CA GLY A 24 1.60 -7.24 -5.63
C GLY A 24 0.31 -7.42 -4.83
N VAL A 25 -0.07 -6.37 -4.09
CA VAL A 25 -1.22 -6.39 -3.19
C VAL A 25 -2.13 -5.21 -3.49
N PHE A 26 -3.42 -5.47 -3.66
CA PHE A 26 -4.43 -4.44 -3.90
C PHE A 26 -4.51 -3.45 -2.73
N ARG A 27 -4.81 -2.19 -3.06
CA ARG A 27 -4.96 -1.13 -2.07
C ARG A 27 -6.05 -1.45 -1.04
N SER A 28 -7.19 -1.97 -1.49
CA SER A 28 -8.32 -2.35 -0.63
C SER A 28 -7.97 -3.49 0.34
N ASP A 29 -7.18 -4.46 -0.12
CA ASP A 29 -6.65 -5.53 0.73
C ASP A 29 -5.67 -4.98 1.79
N LEU A 30 -4.80 -4.04 1.41
CA LEU A 30 -3.87 -3.41 2.35
C LEU A 30 -4.59 -2.69 3.49
N TYR A 31 -5.73 -2.05 3.24
CA TYR A 31 -6.55 -1.47 4.31
C TYR A 31 -7.04 -2.54 5.30
N SER A 32 -7.56 -3.65 4.77
CA SER A 32 -8.05 -4.76 5.58
C SER A 32 -6.95 -5.41 6.41
N PHE A 33 -5.74 -5.52 5.86
CA PHE A 33 -4.57 -6.03 6.59
C PHE A 33 -4.08 -5.03 7.64
N ALA A 34 -4.02 -3.74 7.28
CA ALA A 34 -3.64 -2.66 8.17
C ALA A 34 -4.57 -2.58 9.40
N GLU A 35 -5.88 -2.73 9.24
CA GLU A 35 -6.84 -2.75 10.36
C GLU A 35 -6.55 -3.86 11.38
N ARG A 36 -5.96 -4.97 10.94
CA ARG A 36 -5.68 -6.14 11.77
C ARG A 36 -4.30 -6.09 12.40
N GLU A 37 -3.32 -5.50 11.71
CA GLU A 37 -1.90 -5.59 12.08
C GLU A 37 -1.29 -4.28 12.56
N LEU A 38 -1.80 -3.11 12.15
CA LEU A 38 -1.34 -1.83 12.67
C LEU A 38 -1.99 -1.52 14.03
N PRO A 39 -1.18 -1.26 15.08
CA PRO A 39 -1.71 -0.77 16.34
C PRO A 39 -2.44 0.56 16.15
N ARG A 40 -3.69 0.65 16.62
CA ARG A 40 -4.48 1.90 16.54
C ARG A 40 -3.80 3.13 17.16
N SER A 41 -2.86 2.92 18.09
CA SER A 41 -2.06 3.99 18.68
C SER A 41 -1.08 4.66 17.70
N LEU A 42 -0.74 3.99 16.59
CA LEU A 42 0.12 4.52 15.54
C LEU A 42 -0.67 5.20 14.40
N VAL A 43 -1.98 4.99 14.36
CA VAL A 43 -2.89 5.54 13.37
C VAL A 43 -3.28 6.96 13.79
N GLN A 44 -3.03 7.93 12.91
CA GLN A 44 -3.38 9.34 13.17
C GLN A 44 -4.65 9.70 12.39
N GLY A 45 -5.80 9.42 12.99
CA GLY A 45 -7.10 9.67 12.38
C GLY A 45 -7.64 8.42 11.70
N ASP A 46 -7.92 8.54 10.41
CA ASP A 46 -8.47 7.45 9.61
C ASP A 46 -7.39 6.44 9.17
N MET A 47 -7.73 5.15 9.13
CA MET A 47 -6.79 4.09 8.77
C MET A 47 -6.44 4.13 7.29
N ALA A 48 -7.42 4.31 6.40
CA ALA A 48 -7.18 4.36 4.96
C ALA A 48 -6.31 5.57 4.62
N ALA A 49 -6.65 6.75 5.15
CA ALA A 49 -5.81 7.94 5.02
C ALA A 49 -4.40 7.70 5.58
N THR A 50 -4.28 6.91 6.64
CA THR A 50 -2.97 6.55 7.21
C THR A 50 -2.12 5.70 6.29
N VAL A 51 -2.74 4.69 5.69
CA VAL A 51 -2.11 3.78 4.73
C VAL A 51 -1.74 4.56 3.46
N ASP A 52 -2.67 5.32 2.87
CA ASP A 52 -2.46 6.09 1.65
C ASP A 52 -1.29 7.07 1.77
N TYR A 53 -1.23 7.83 2.86
CA TYR A 53 -0.15 8.78 3.08
C TYR A 53 1.22 8.08 3.12
N HIS A 54 1.31 6.91 3.73
CA HIS A 54 2.58 6.18 3.80
C HIS A 54 2.90 5.44 2.50
N LEU A 55 1.91 4.92 1.78
CA LEU A 55 2.10 4.36 0.44
C LEU A 55 2.64 5.41 -0.52
N TYR A 56 2.08 6.61 -0.51
CA TYR A 56 2.60 7.74 -1.29
C TYR A 56 4.08 8.03 -0.97
N LEU A 57 4.45 8.06 0.32
CA LEU A 57 5.85 8.28 0.72
C LEU A 57 6.78 7.13 0.32
N LEU A 58 6.30 5.89 0.37
CA LEU A 58 7.06 4.70 -0.01
C LEU A 58 7.27 4.63 -1.52
N GLU A 59 6.27 5.01 -2.29
CA GLU A 59 6.34 5.11 -3.75
C GLU A 59 7.30 6.22 -4.18
N ASP A 60 7.16 7.43 -3.62
CA ASP A 60 8.06 8.57 -3.89
C ASP A 60 9.52 8.25 -3.55
N ALA A 61 9.74 7.46 -2.50
CA ALA A 61 11.06 6.98 -2.11
C ALA A 61 11.56 5.77 -2.93
N GLY A 62 10.74 5.22 -3.83
CA GLY A 62 11.08 4.09 -4.69
C GLY A 62 11.11 2.73 -4.00
N PHE A 63 10.47 2.57 -2.84
CA PHE A 63 10.36 1.29 -2.13
C PHE A 63 9.24 0.41 -2.67
N VAL A 64 8.21 1.02 -3.24
CA VAL A 64 7.09 0.33 -3.91
C VAL A 64 6.80 0.98 -5.25
N ASN A 65 6.18 0.23 -6.15
CA ASN A 65 5.56 0.73 -7.37
C ASN A 65 4.05 0.55 -7.25
N MET A 66 3.29 1.60 -7.51
CA MET A 66 1.86 1.49 -7.75
C MET A 66 1.62 1.13 -9.21
N VAL A 67 0.72 0.18 -9.46
CA VAL A 67 0.19 -0.08 -10.80
C VAL A 67 -1.29 0.19 -10.77
N MET A 68 -1.72 1.12 -11.61
CA MET A 68 -3.14 1.38 -11.81
C MET A 68 -3.70 0.29 -12.72
N GLY A 69 -4.76 -0.39 -12.28
CA GLY A 69 -5.44 -1.33 -13.14
C GLY A 69 -6.14 -0.59 -14.27
N GLU A 70 -5.79 -0.90 -15.52
CA GLU A 70 -6.51 -0.38 -16.68
C GLU A 70 -7.95 -0.90 -16.65
N THR A 71 -8.90 -0.04 -16.28
CA THR A 71 -10.30 -0.24 -16.65
C THR A 71 -10.41 -0.04 -18.15
N GLU A 72 -10.30 -1.12 -18.93
CA GLU A 72 -10.79 -1.18 -20.30
C GLU A 72 -12.33 -1.03 -20.27
N ALA A 73 -12.82 0.16 -19.99
CA ALA A 73 -14.23 0.49 -20.08
C ALA A 73 -14.37 1.84 -20.78
N GLU A 74 -14.61 1.74 -22.08
CA GLU A 74 -15.41 2.70 -22.84
C GLU A 74 -16.84 2.74 -22.23
N ASP A 75 -16.99 3.19 -20.99
CA ASP A 75 -18.30 3.57 -20.46
C ASP A 75 -18.14 4.60 -19.34
N GLU A 76 -18.84 5.71 -19.52
CA GLU A 76 -18.81 6.92 -18.70
C GLU A 76 -19.50 6.69 -17.34
N SER A 77 -18.97 5.78 -16.51
CA SER A 77 -19.33 5.71 -15.09
C SER A 77 -18.18 6.27 -14.26
N GLU A 78 -18.22 7.58 -14.07
CA GLU A 78 -17.42 8.32 -13.10
C GLU A 78 -17.65 7.73 -11.68
N ASP A 79 -16.54 7.40 -11.01
CA ASP A 79 -16.25 7.80 -9.62
C ASP A 79 -16.16 6.79 -8.45
N GLU A 80 -16.35 5.46 -8.57
CA GLU A 80 -16.17 4.60 -7.37
C GLU A 80 -15.27 3.35 -7.53
N ASP A 81 -15.14 2.75 -8.71
CA ASP A 81 -14.41 1.48 -8.86
C ASP A 81 -12.94 1.61 -9.34
N ALA A 82 -12.51 2.81 -9.76
CA ALA A 82 -11.15 3.01 -10.27
C ALA A 82 -10.06 2.93 -9.19
N MET A 83 -10.41 3.16 -7.92
CA MET A 83 -9.48 3.03 -6.78
C MET A 83 -9.29 1.57 -6.32
N ASP A 84 -10.17 0.66 -6.77
CA ASP A 84 -10.15 -0.75 -6.33
C ASP A 84 -9.28 -1.64 -7.24
N SER A 85 -8.79 -1.10 -8.36
CA SER A 85 -7.92 -1.82 -9.28
C SER A 85 -6.42 -1.57 -9.03
N ASP A 86 -6.08 -0.60 -8.17
CA ASP A 86 -4.69 -0.26 -7.87
C ASP A 86 -4.05 -1.31 -6.96
N TYR A 87 -2.85 -1.74 -7.34
CA TYR A 87 -2.04 -2.64 -6.52
C TYR A 87 -0.60 -2.14 -6.37
N PHE A 88 0.03 -2.56 -5.27
CA PHE A 88 1.37 -2.16 -4.90
C PHE A 88 2.31 -3.35 -4.93
N MET A 89 3.42 -3.20 -5.63
CA MET A 89 4.51 -4.17 -5.67
C MET A 89 5.74 -3.59 -4.98
N LEU A 90 6.49 -4.41 -4.27
CA LEU A 90 7.79 -4.00 -3.74
C LEU A 90 8.83 -3.89 -4.85
N THR A 91 9.69 -2.89 -4.70
CA THR A 91 10.92 -2.82 -5.50
C THR A 91 12.05 -3.58 -4.81
N TRP A 92 13.16 -3.80 -5.52
CA TRP A 92 14.38 -4.31 -4.91
C TRP A 92 14.85 -3.47 -3.71
N ALA A 93 14.71 -2.14 -3.78
CA ALA A 93 15.05 -1.26 -2.67
C ALA A 93 14.14 -1.51 -1.45
N GLY A 94 12.85 -1.81 -1.69
CA GLY A 94 11.91 -2.21 -0.64
C GLY A 94 12.31 -3.51 0.04
N HIS A 95 12.67 -4.52 -0.74
CA HIS A 95 13.19 -5.80 -0.24
C HIS A 95 14.48 -5.61 0.57
N ASP A 96 15.47 -4.90 0.00
CA ASP A 96 16.75 -4.63 0.66
C ASP A 96 16.56 -3.89 2.00
N TYR A 97 15.61 -2.95 2.07
CA TYR A 97 15.31 -2.24 3.30
C TYR A 97 14.76 -3.17 4.40
N LEU A 98 13.93 -4.15 4.04
CA LEU A 98 13.39 -5.13 4.99
C LEU A 98 14.41 -6.19 5.43
N ASP A 99 15.34 -6.55 4.55
CA ASP A 99 16.37 -7.56 4.80
C ASP A 99 17.56 -7.05 5.63
N ASN A 100 17.89 -5.76 5.56
CA ASN A 100 19.02 -5.13 6.26
C ASN A 100 18.79 -4.92 7.78
N LYS A 101 18.25 -5.93 8.48
CA LYS A 101 18.00 -5.91 9.94
C LYS A 101 19.26 -5.77 10.79
#